data_AF-A4A0G2-F1
#
_entry.id   AF-A4A0G2-F1
#
_cell.length_a   1.000
_cell.length_b   1.000
_cell.length_c   1.000
_cell.angle_alpha   90.00
_cell.angle_beta   90.00
_cell.angle_gamma   90.00
#
_symmetry.space_group_name_H-M   'P 1'
#
loop_
_entity.id
_entity.type
_entity.pdbx_description
1 polymer ?
#
loop_
_entity_poly.entity_id
_entity_poly.type
_entity_poly.pdbx_seq_one_letter_code
_entity_poly.pdbx_strand_id
1 'polypeptide(L)'
;MAPVASLEPKLPKEENLPKPVESNSAEGELPAGRPDLVVRAVPFFYGWLILPISMVAQFCTSPGQTYGVSLFNTHFTTDLQLSSLDVSFAYMWGTIIASLPMSLIGGFADRFGLRRSMTAVVLIFGCACIFMSQVGGVWSLFLGFLLIRMFGQGSLTLLATNSVDMWFRDRLGFAVGIRNLSMPISLALFPLISESLIDNVGWRSTYFLLGLGVWAAMLPLLFIFFRNRPEDIGQLPDGVKRLPVDPNSEIQEEEIPADLHLPQFTLGEALLTRSYWILVTLMSSWAMIATALTFVMVSFLQSRGLTAEQAPVIFLCTALTMAICQFVGGWLADHVRLHWLMATGAAALALSVICYGQIHSVYGCAIFGLVFGAAQGIAVSGASSAWARYFGRAHLGKIKGSSMTMIVAGSAAGPYLLNLGAAYFGGYGPVLWLFTAIFAALAVACMFCTPPRVHYPQPKF
;
A
#
# COMPACT_ATOMS: atom_id res chain seq x y z
N MET A 1 38.82 -19.70 -53.03
CA MET A 1 38.99 -21.01 -52.36
C MET A 1 40.16 -20.90 -51.39
N ALA A 2 39.84 -20.77 -50.11
CA ALA A 2 40.73 -20.97 -48.97
C ALA A 2 39.83 -21.52 -47.84
N PRO A 3 40.19 -22.62 -47.15
CA PRO A 3 39.27 -23.29 -46.23
C PRO A 3 39.22 -22.58 -44.87
N VAL A 4 38.02 -22.43 -44.35
CA VAL A 4 37.74 -21.93 -43.00
C VAL A 4 38.12 -23.03 -42.01
N ALA A 5 39.08 -22.74 -41.13
CA ALA A 5 39.50 -23.63 -40.07
C ALA A 5 38.41 -23.74 -38.99
N SER A 6 38.01 -24.98 -38.70
CA SER A 6 37.12 -25.35 -37.59
C SER A 6 37.81 -25.07 -36.24
N LEU A 7 37.29 -24.10 -35.49
CA LEU A 7 37.64 -23.89 -34.08
C LEU A 7 36.71 -24.76 -33.22
N GLU A 8 37.16 -25.97 -32.90
CA GLU A 8 36.61 -26.74 -31.78
C GLU A 8 37.00 -26.08 -30.45
N PRO A 9 36.10 -25.94 -29.46
CA PRO A 9 36.48 -25.49 -28.13
C PRO A 9 37.20 -26.62 -27.40
N LYS A 10 38.48 -26.40 -27.08
CA LYS A 10 39.27 -27.27 -26.18
C LYS A 10 38.58 -27.38 -24.82
N LEU A 11 38.07 -28.56 -24.50
CA LEU A 11 37.70 -28.94 -23.13
C LEU A 11 38.93 -28.82 -22.20
N PRO A 12 38.80 -28.30 -20.97
CA PRO A 12 39.90 -28.24 -20.02
C PRO A 12 40.33 -29.65 -19.60
N LYS A 13 41.65 -29.86 -19.45
CA LYS A 13 42.26 -31.08 -18.89
C LYS A 13 41.66 -31.38 -17.50
N GLU A 14 41.42 -32.66 -17.22
CA GLU A 14 40.83 -33.24 -15.99
C GLU A 14 41.52 -32.90 -14.66
N GLU A 15 42.56 -32.07 -14.65
CA GLU A 15 43.39 -31.78 -13.47
C GLU A 15 42.94 -30.53 -12.69
N ASN A 16 41.82 -29.89 -13.09
CA ASN A 16 41.27 -28.68 -12.46
C ASN A 16 39.78 -28.79 -12.08
N LEU A 17 39.29 -30.00 -11.78
CA LEU A 17 38.00 -30.16 -11.11
C LEU A 17 38.14 -29.82 -9.62
N PRO A 18 37.27 -28.98 -9.03
CA PRO A 18 37.25 -28.83 -7.58
C PRO A 18 36.99 -30.20 -6.97
N LYS A 19 37.86 -30.63 -6.05
CA LYS A 19 37.70 -31.89 -5.32
C LYS A 19 36.29 -31.96 -4.72
N PRO A 20 35.67 -33.16 -4.65
CA PRO A 20 34.40 -33.31 -3.96
C PRO A 20 34.60 -32.81 -2.53
N VAL A 21 33.80 -31.84 -2.12
CA VAL A 21 33.73 -31.43 -0.72
C VAL A 21 33.31 -32.68 0.03
N GLU A 22 34.23 -33.28 0.77
CA GLU A 22 33.93 -34.35 1.71
C GLU A 22 32.73 -33.90 2.54
N SER A 23 31.65 -34.68 2.48
CA SER A 23 30.44 -34.50 3.26
C SER A 23 30.82 -34.67 4.73
N ASN A 24 31.27 -33.57 5.34
CA ASN A 24 31.37 -33.49 6.77
C ASN A 24 29.93 -33.46 7.28
N SER A 25 29.47 -34.63 7.71
CA SER A 25 28.24 -34.86 8.46
C SER A 25 28.32 -34.18 9.83
N ALA A 26 28.37 -32.85 9.80
CA ALA A 26 28.10 -32.00 10.93
C ALA A 26 26.82 -31.26 10.57
N GLU A 27 25.72 -31.71 11.16
CA GLU A 27 24.45 -31.00 11.23
C GLU A 27 24.73 -29.50 11.40
N GLY A 28 24.38 -28.72 10.38
CA GLY A 28 24.34 -27.28 10.49
C GLY A 28 23.17 -26.92 11.40
N GLU A 29 23.34 -27.12 12.71
CA GLU A 29 22.54 -26.43 13.70
C GLU A 29 22.68 -24.93 13.41
N LEU A 30 21.58 -24.32 12.94
CA LEU A 30 21.37 -22.88 13.02
C LEU A 30 21.82 -22.44 14.42
N PRO A 31 22.58 -21.33 14.57
CA PRO A 31 23.06 -20.93 15.88
C PRO A 31 21.88 -20.86 16.82
N ALA A 32 21.83 -21.78 17.79
CA ALA A 32 20.78 -21.89 18.78
C ALA A 32 20.87 -20.70 19.73
N GLY A 33 20.48 -19.52 19.23
CA GLY A 33 20.12 -18.39 20.04
C GLY A 33 19.04 -18.86 20.99
N ARG A 34 19.20 -18.56 22.29
CA ARG A 34 18.28 -18.95 23.35
C ARG A 34 16.84 -18.86 22.84
N PRO A 35 16.06 -19.95 22.88
CA PRO A 35 14.75 -19.99 22.28
C PRO A 35 13.88 -18.95 22.98
N ASP A 36 13.44 -18.00 22.18
CA ASP A 36 12.63 -16.88 22.59
C ASP A 36 11.41 -17.38 23.38
N LEU A 37 11.29 -16.98 24.65
CA LEU A 37 10.25 -17.46 25.56
C LEU A 37 8.84 -17.21 24.99
N VAL A 38 8.68 -16.12 24.23
CA VAL A 38 7.43 -15.76 23.55
C VAL A 38 7.11 -16.75 22.44
N VAL A 39 8.10 -17.19 21.66
CA VAL A 39 7.90 -18.14 20.55
C VAL A 39 7.47 -19.50 21.07
N ARG A 40 8.05 -19.98 22.17
CA ARG A 40 7.67 -21.25 22.80
C ARG A 40 6.25 -21.24 23.40
N ALA A 41 5.77 -20.08 23.84
CA ALA A 41 4.47 -19.95 24.47
C ALA A 41 3.30 -19.99 23.45
N VAL A 42 3.58 -19.80 22.15
CA VAL A 42 2.55 -19.77 21.10
C VAL A 42 2.45 -21.16 20.45
N PRO A 43 1.33 -21.90 20.62
CA PRO A 43 1.20 -23.27 20.14
C PRO A 43 0.81 -23.37 18.65
N PHE A 44 0.59 -22.24 17.98
CA PHE A 44 0.14 -22.16 16.59
C PHE A 44 1.17 -21.44 15.70
N PHE A 45 0.98 -21.50 14.38
CA PHE A 45 1.86 -20.84 13.41
C PHE A 45 1.99 -19.33 13.68
N TYR A 46 3.21 -18.84 13.85
CA TYR A 46 3.46 -17.49 14.38
C TYR A 46 3.05 -16.38 13.41
N GLY A 47 2.89 -16.67 12.12
CA GLY A 47 2.37 -15.72 11.14
C GLY A 47 0.98 -15.17 11.49
N TRP A 48 0.16 -15.95 12.22
CA TRP A 48 -1.14 -15.49 12.73
C TRP A 48 -1.03 -14.46 13.85
N LEU A 49 0.12 -14.34 14.51
CA LEU A 49 0.42 -13.25 15.46
C LEU A 49 0.94 -12.00 14.74
N ILE A 50 1.69 -12.17 13.65
CA ILE A 50 2.22 -11.06 12.85
C ILE A 50 1.10 -10.34 12.07
N LEU A 51 0.09 -11.07 11.61
CA LEU A 51 -1.05 -10.52 10.89
C LEU A 51 -1.79 -9.39 11.65
N PRO A 52 -2.27 -9.57 12.89
CA PRO A 52 -2.90 -8.49 13.64
C PRO A 52 -1.92 -7.36 13.98
N ILE A 53 -0.62 -7.63 14.20
CA ILE A 53 0.38 -6.57 14.40
C ILE A 53 0.53 -5.70 13.14
N SER A 54 0.52 -6.31 11.96
CA SER A 54 0.49 -5.59 10.67
C SER A 54 -0.79 -4.74 10.52
N MET A 55 -1.94 -5.26 10.96
CA MET A 55 -3.19 -4.49 10.96
C MET A 55 -3.16 -3.29 11.92
N VAL A 56 -2.59 -3.45 13.11
CA VAL A 56 -2.36 -2.35 14.06
C VAL A 56 -1.40 -1.33 13.46
N ALA A 57 -0.33 -1.77 12.82
CA ALA A 57 0.59 -0.88 12.13
C ALA A 57 -0.09 -0.06 11.03
N GLN A 58 -0.93 -0.71 10.22
CA GLN A 58 -1.77 -0.04 9.22
C GLN A 58 -2.71 1.00 9.85
N PHE A 59 -3.36 0.65 10.96
CA PHE A 59 -4.21 1.59 11.69
C PHE A 59 -3.40 2.79 12.22
N CYS A 60 -2.20 2.54 12.77
CA CYS A 60 -1.31 3.57 13.24
C CYS A 60 -0.82 4.50 12.12
N THR A 61 -0.92 4.16 10.84
CA THR A 61 -0.59 5.10 9.74
C THR A 61 -1.56 6.27 9.63
N SER A 62 -2.74 6.17 10.23
CA SER A 62 -3.86 7.10 10.07
C SER A 62 -3.54 8.58 10.25
N PRO A 63 -2.71 9.03 11.22
CA PRO A 63 -2.36 10.45 11.33
C PRO A 63 -1.64 11.01 10.09
N GLY A 64 -0.95 10.15 9.34
CA GLY A 64 -0.30 10.51 8.08
C GLY A 64 -1.17 10.27 6.84
N GLN A 65 -2.31 9.59 6.98
CA GLN A 65 -3.24 9.32 5.87
C GLN A 65 -4.08 10.56 5.55
N THR A 66 -4.53 10.69 4.30
CA THR A 66 -5.32 11.85 3.88
C THR A 66 -6.55 12.09 4.74
N TYR A 67 -7.31 11.03 5.06
CA TYR A 67 -8.52 11.14 5.89
C TYR A 67 -8.22 11.58 7.32
N GLY A 68 -7.03 11.27 7.85
CA GLY A 68 -6.61 11.71 9.17
C GLY A 68 -6.20 13.18 9.14
N VAL A 69 -5.38 13.55 8.14
CA VAL A 69 -4.91 14.93 7.96
C VAL A 69 -6.06 15.89 7.68
N SER A 70 -7.05 15.48 6.87
CA SER A 70 -8.15 16.35 6.43
C SER A 70 -8.99 16.92 7.56
N LEU A 71 -9.07 16.21 8.71
CA LEU A 71 -9.80 16.65 9.90
C LEU A 71 -9.18 17.92 10.51
N PHE A 72 -7.89 18.14 10.30
CA PHE A 72 -7.15 19.26 10.85
C PHE A 72 -7.09 20.47 9.92
N ASN A 73 -7.52 20.34 8.66
CA ASN A 73 -7.40 21.39 7.64
C ASN A 73 -8.04 22.71 8.05
N THR A 74 -9.27 22.66 8.58
CA THR A 74 -9.98 23.85 9.05
C THR A 74 -9.19 24.54 10.17
N HIS A 75 -8.62 23.77 11.10
CA HIS A 75 -7.80 24.31 12.19
C HIS A 75 -6.49 24.94 11.68
N PHE A 76 -5.86 24.36 10.66
CA PHE A 76 -4.69 24.99 10.04
C PHE A 76 -5.06 26.32 9.39
N THR A 77 -6.18 26.40 8.68
CA THR A 77 -6.60 27.65 8.04
C THR A 77 -6.95 28.74 9.05
N THR A 78 -7.63 28.40 10.15
CA THR A 78 -8.10 29.38 11.14
C THR A 78 -7.02 29.79 12.15
N ASP A 79 -6.29 28.83 12.73
CA ASP A 79 -5.27 29.10 13.77
C ASP A 79 -3.99 29.69 13.18
N LEU A 80 -3.56 29.22 12.01
CA LEU A 80 -2.34 29.70 11.34
C LEU A 80 -2.61 30.86 10.36
N GLN A 81 -3.87 31.27 10.21
CA GLN A 81 -4.31 32.31 9.27
C GLN A 81 -3.85 32.03 7.82
N LEU A 82 -3.88 30.76 7.42
CA LEU A 82 -3.49 30.30 6.09
C LEU A 82 -4.71 30.15 5.19
N SER A 83 -4.52 30.39 3.88
CA SER A 83 -5.57 30.06 2.91
C SER A 83 -5.67 28.55 2.67
N SER A 84 -6.81 28.05 2.21
CA SER A 84 -6.97 26.65 1.79
C SER A 84 -6.00 26.26 0.67
N LEU A 85 -5.58 27.23 -0.16
CA LEU A 85 -4.55 27.04 -1.18
C LEU A 85 -3.17 26.82 -0.56
N ASP A 86 -2.80 27.59 0.47
CA ASP A 86 -1.50 27.43 1.16
C ASP A 86 -1.39 26.07 1.83
N VAL A 87 -2.45 25.64 2.53
CA VAL A 87 -2.50 24.32 3.18
C VAL A 87 -2.41 23.20 2.16
N SER A 88 -3.14 23.31 1.03
CA SER A 88 -3.11 22.30 -0.04
C SER A 88 -1.78 22.29 -0.79
N PHE A 89 -1.15 23.45 -0.97
CA PHE A 89 0.16 23.58 -1.58
C PHE A 89 1.24 22.93 -0.70
N ALA A 90 1.22 23.23 0.60
CA ALA A 90 2.10 22.60 1.59
C ALA A 90 1.90 21.07 1.61
N TYR A 91 0.65 20.60 1.59
CA TYR A 91 0.33 19.17 1.54
C TYR A 91 0.82 18.52 0.24
N MET A 92 0.61 19.19 -0.89
CA MET A 92 1.01 18.69 -2.21
C MET A 92 2.52 18.51 -2.28
N TRP A 93 3.29 19.58 -2.08
CA TRP A 93 4.75 19.49 -2.15
C TRP A 93 5.35 18.61 -1.06
N GLY A 94 4.79 18.68 0.16
CA GLY A 94 5.21 17.80 1.25
C GLY A 94 5.04 16.33 0.88
N THR A 95 3.92 15.97 0.25
CA THR A 95 3.65 14.60 -0.19
C THR A 95 4.49 14.16 -1.39
N ILE A 96 4.69 15.02 -2.39
CA ILE A 96 5.53 14.72 -3.56
C ILE A 96 6.96 14.46 -3.10
N ILE A 97 7.52 15.35 -2.27
CA ILE A 97 8.89 15.21 -1.78
C ILE A 97 9.01 14.00 -0.85
N ALA A 98 8.00 13.74 -0.01
CA ALA A 98 7.93 12.54 0.83
C ALA A 98 7.94 11.23 0.05
N SER A 99 7.49 11.21 -1.21
CA SER A 99 7.46 10.01 -2.05
C SER A 99 8.83 9.58 -2.58
N LEU A 100 9.74 10.53 -2.84
CA LEU A 100 11.03 10.26 -3.48
C LEU A 100 11.90 9.27 -2.67
N PRO A 101 12.03 9.40 -1.33
CA PRO A 101 12.86 8.51 -0.53
C PRO A 101 12.22 7.16 -0.22
N MET A 102 10.94 6.93 -0.57
CA MET A 102 10.22 5.70 -0.16
C MET A 102 10.88 4.43 -0.71
N SER A 103 11.43 4.49 -1.92
CA SER A 103 12.18 3.38 -2.52
C SER A 103 13.44 3.01 -1.72
N LEU A 104 14.11 3.99 -1.12
CA LEU A 104 15.29 3.77 -0.28
C LEU A 104 14.92 3.06 1.02
N ILE A 105 13.78 3.42 1.61
CA ILE A 105 13.30 2.84 2.88
C ILE A 105 12.97 1.35 2.72
N GLY A 106 12.45 0.94 1.55
CA GLY A 106 12.32 -0.47 1.20
C GLY A 106 13.66 -1.20 1.19
N GLY A 107 14.69 -0.61 0.56
CA GLY A 107 16.05 -1.17 0.56
C GLY A 107 16.70 -1.24 1.95
N PHE A 108 16.40 -0.27 2.84
CA PHE A 108 16.80 -0.35 4.25
C PHE A 108 16.14 -1.54 4.96
N ALA A 109 14.86 -1.81 4.70
CA ALA A 109 14.15 -2.97 5.26
C ALA A 109 14.74 -4.30 4.80
N ASP A 110 15.15 -4.40 3.54
CA ASP A 110 15.80 -5.58 3.01
C ASP A 110 17.17 -5.83 3.64
N ARG A 111 17.95 -4.76 3.89
CA ARG A 111 19.31 -4.84 4.44
C ARG A 111 19.37 -5.04 5.95
N PHE A 112 18.51 -4.35 6.71
CA PHE A 112 18.55 -4.33 8.17
C PHE A 112 17.44 -5.15 8.84
N GLY A 113 16.55 -5.74 8.03
CA GLY A 113 15.36 -6.47 8.48
C GLY A 113 14.16 -5.56 8.76
N LEU A 114 12.96 -6.15 8.65
CA LEU A 114 11.69 -5.46 8.85
C LEU A 114 11.57 -4.87 10.26
N ARG A 115 11.94 -5.62 11.30
CA ARG A 115 11.77 -5.20 12.71
C ARG A 115 12.50 -3.90 13.01
N ARG A 116 13.80 -3.83 12.70
CA ARG A 116 14.63 -2.63 12.97
C ARG A 116 14.14 -1.43 12.16
N SER A 117 13.80 -1.66 10.90
CA SER A 117 13.32 -0.62 9.99
C SER A 117 11.97 -0.07 10.45
N MET A 118 11.06 -0.95 10.86
CA MET A 118 9.74 -0.58 11.37
C MET A 118 9.84 0.16 12.70
N THR A 119 10.73 -0.26 13.60
CA THR A 119 11.00 0.48 14.86
C THR A 119 11.52 1.89 14.57
N ALA A 120 12.49 2.05 13.66
CA ALA A 120 13.01 3.37 13.30
C ALA A 120 11.92 4.27 12.68
N VAL A 121 11.12 3.73 11.76
CA VAL A 121 10.01 4.46 11.13
C VAL A 121 8.96 4.88 12.17
N VAL A 122 8.57 3.99 13.09
CA VAL A 122 7.60 4.29 14.16
C VAL A 122 8.12 5.37 15.10
N LEU A 123 9.40 5.32 15.47
CA LEU A 123 10.02 6.36 16.31
C LEU A 123 9.96 7.73 15.63
N ILE A 124 10.43 7.81 14.38
CA ILE A 124 10.44 9.08 13.64
C ILE A 124 9.00 9.56 13.36
N PHE A 125 8.07 8.65 13.08
CA PHE A 125 6.69 9.02 12.82
C PHE A 125 5.98 9.59 14.05
N GLY A 126 6.16 9.01 15.24
CA GLY A 126 5.62 9.60 16.47
C GLY A 126 6.23 10.98 16.77
N CYS A 127 7.54 11.17 16.52
CA CYS A 127 8.16 12.49 16.56
C CYS A 127 7.54 13.46 15.54
N ALA A 128 7.23 13.00 14.32
CA ALA A 128 6.59 13.81 13.29
C ALA A 128 5.18 14.27 13.70
N CYS A 129 4.39 13.39 14.33
CA CYS A 129 3.10 13.75 14.92
C CYS A 129 3.25 14.78 16.05
N ILE A 130 4.24 14.61 16.93
CA ILE A 130 4.54 15.60 17.99
C ILE A 130 5.05 16.92 17.40
N PHE A 131 5.76 16.89 16.28
CA PHE A 131 6.15 18.10 15.56
C PHE A 131 4.93 18.83 14.98
N MET A 132 3.95 18.08 14.45
CA MET A 132 2.69 18.65 13.95
C MET A 132 1.91 19.43 15.01
N SER A 133 2.03 19.11 16.30
CA SER A 133 1.37 19.90 17.35
C SER A 133 1.96 21.31 17.52
N GLN A 134 3.19 21.53 17.03
CA GLN A 134 3.98 22.75 17.22
C GLN A 134 4.09 23.61 15.95
N VAL A 135 3.41 23.25 14.87
CA VAL A 135 3.47 24.02 13.61
C VAL A 135 2.85 25.41 13.79
N GLY A 136 3.54 26.43 13.29
CA GLY A 136 3.18 27.85 13.46
C GLY A 136 3.02 28.63 12.14
N GLY A 137 3.22 27.99 10.99
CA GLY A 137 3.09 28.64 9.68
C GLY A 137 3.34 27.68 8.52
N VAL A 138 3.21 28.18 7.28
CA VAL A 138 3.20 27.36 6.05
C VAL A 138 4.43 26.46 5.89
N TRP A 139 5.63 26.95 6.22
CA TRP A 139 6.86 26.16 6.09
C TRP A 139 6.99 25.06 7.12
N SER A 140 6.62 25.34 8.38
CA SER A 140 6.55 24.30 9.42
C SER A 140 5.47 23.27 9.11
N LEU A 141 4.33 23.70 8.55
CA LEU A 141 3.25 22.82 8.13
C LEU A 141 3.67 21.95 6.94
N PHE A 142 4.37 22.52 5.95
CA PHE A 142 4.98 21.79 4.84
C PHE A 142 5.94 20.71 5.33
N LEU A 143 6.85 21.05 6.26
CA LEU A 143 7.78 20.08 6.83
C LEU A 143 7.03 18.99 7.61
N GLY A 144 6.01 19.39 8.37
CA GLY A 144 5.16 18.47 9.13
C GLY A 144 4.43 17.49 8.22
N PHE A 145 3.82 17.98 7.13
CA PHE A 145 3.23 17.15 6.09
C PHE A 145 4.27 16.22 5.47
N LEU A 146 5.43 16.71 5.04
CA LEU A 146 6.49 15.86 4.50
C LEU A 146 6.79 14.67 5.43
N LEU A 147 7.00 14.94 6.72
CA LEU A 147 7.34 13.90 7.69
C LEU A 147 6.21 12.90 7.93
N ILE A 148 4.98 13.36 8.23
CA ILE A 148 3.87 12.44 8.52
C ILE A 148 3.47 11.62 7.28
N ARG A 149 3.61 12.20 6.09
CA ARG A 149 3.31 11.56 4.81
C ARG A 149 4.35 10.50 4.46
N MET A 150 5.64 10.83 4.65
CA MET A 150 6.76 9.93 4.39
C MET A 150 6.73 8.72 5.32
N PHE A 151 6.58 8.95 6.63
CA PHE A 151 6.72 7.88 7.62
C PHE A 151 5.40 7.16 7.93
N GLY A 152 4.27 7.87 7.93
CA GLY A 152 2.94 7.28 8.17
C GLY A 152 2.42 6.54 6.94
N GLN A 153 1.96 7.28 5.93
CA GLN A 153 1.30 6.69 4.75
C GLN A 153 2.25 6.01 3.77
N GLY A 154 3.51 6.43 3.71
CA GLY A 154 4.52 5.81 2.86
C GLY A 154 5.14 4.59 3.53
N SER A 155 6.07 4.87 4.43
CA SER A 155 7.00 3.89 4.98
C SER A 155 6.33 2.85 5.87
N LEU A 156 5.53 3.28 6.87
CA LEU A 156 4.89 2.34 7.78
C LEU A 156 3.87 1.46 7.06
N THR A 157 3.12 2.02 6.09
CA THR A 157 2.25 1.22 5.21
C THR A 157 3.05 0.16 4.45
N LEU A 158 4.14 0.55 3.79
CA LEU A 158 4.99 -0.38 3.03
C LEU A 158 5.50 -1.53 3.93
N LEU A 159 6.07 -1.21 5.09
CA LEU A 159 6.63 -2.19 6.01
C LEU A 159 5.54 -3.11 6.60
N ALA A 160 4.38 -2.55 6.95
CA ALA A 160 3.24 -3.34 7.42
C ALA A 160 2.76 -4.33 6.36
N THR A 161 2.66 -3.90 5.09
CA THR A 161 2.29 -4.80 3.99
C THR A 161 3.32 -5.91 3.77
N ASN A 162 4.61 -5.59 3.73
CA ASN A 162 5.68 -6.58 3.55
C ASN A 162 5.77 -7.59 4.70
N SER A 163 5.33 -7.20 5.90
CA SER A 163 5.36 -8.07 7.08
C SER A 163 4.46 -9.29 6.92
N VAL A 164 3.32 -9.19 6.24
CA VAL A 164 2.44 -10.34 5.99
C VAL A 164 2.99 -11.20 4.85
N ASP A 165 3.52 -10.56 3.82
CA ASP A 165 4.09 -11.21 2.64
C ASP A 165 5.27 -12.14 2.98
N MET A 166 6.02 -11.89 4.06
CA MET A 166 7.12 -12.76 4.51
C MET A 166 6.67 -14.03 5.25
N TRP A 167 5.43 -14.08 5.76
CA TRP A 167 4.96 -15.19 6.59
C TRP A 167 4.02 -16.14 5.87
N PHE A 168 3.35 -15.69 4.81
CA PHE A 168 2.36 -16.48 4.08
C PHE A 168 2.74 -16.61 2.61
N ARG A 169 2.63 -17.83 2.06
CA ARG A 169 2.86 -18.11 0.64
C ARG A 169 1.60 -18.68 0.00
N ASP A 170 1.16 -19.83 0.46
CA ASP A 170 -0.02 -20.55 -0.05
C ASP A 170 -1.31 -19.90 0.45
N ARG A 171 -1.31 -19.40 1.69
CA ARG A 171 -2.46 -18.69 2.29
C ARG A 171 -2.36 -17.17 2.19
N LEU A 172 -1.44 -16.66 1.35
CA LEU A 172 -1.15 -15.23 1.23
C LEU A 172 -2.40 -14.43 0.85
N GLY A 173 -3.21 -14.91 -0.09
CA GLY A 173 -4.43 -14.21 -0.52
C GLY A 173 -5.43 -14.00 0.62
N PHE A 174 -5.63 -15.03 1.45
CA PHE A 174 -6.51 -14.95 2.62
C PHE A 174 -5.93 -14.03 3.71
N ALA A 175 -4.64 -14.17 4.02
CA ALA A 175 -3.97 -13.31 5.00
C ALA A 175 -3.98 -11.83 4.58
N VAL A 176 -3.72 -11.54 3.30
CA VAL A 176 -3.82 -10.19 2.71
C VAL A 176 -5.27 -9.69 2.75
N GLY A 177 -6.25 -10.55 2.48
CA GLY A 177 -7.67 -10.23 2.61
C GLY A 177 -8.06 -9.76 4.02
N ILE A 178 -7.66 -10.51 5.06
CA ILE A 178 -7.86 -10.10 6.46
C ILE A 178 -7.13 -8.79 6.75
N ARG A 179 -5.85 -8.68 6.36
CA ARG A 179 -5.05 -7.48 6.57
C ARG A 179 -5.70 -6.26 5.92
N ASN A 180 -6.29 -6.40 4.74
CA ASN A 180 -6.94 -5.31 4.02
C ASN A 180 -8.12 -4.69 4.79
N LEU A 181 -8.77 -5.44 5.69
CA LEU A 181 -9.81 -4.92 6.58
C LEU A 181 -9.29 -3.83 7.53
N SER A 182 -7.98 -3.70 7.74
CA SER A 182 -7.41 -2.62 8.54
C SER A 182 -7.77 -1.23 7.99
N MET A 183 -7.84 -1.07 6.66
CA MET A 183 -8.17 0.22 6.03
C MET A 183 -9.60 0.68 6.30
N PRO A 184 -10.67 -0.12 6.04
CA PRO A 184 -12.02 0.26 6.41
C PRO A 184 -12.19 0.52 7.90
N ILE A 185 -11.56 -0.30 8.75
CA ILE A 185 -11.57 -0.09 10.20
C ILE A 185 -10.96 1.27 10.56
N SER A 186 -9.82 1.62 9.95
CA SER A 186 -9.15 2.90 10.19
C SER A 186 -9.99 4.07 9.68
N LEU A 187 -10.57 3.95 8.49
CA LEU A 187 -11.41 4.99 7.90
C LEU A 187 -12.68 5.27 8.73
N ALA A 188 -13.25 4.23 9.36
CA ALA A 188 -14.42 4.37 10.21
C ALA A 188 -14.10 4.90 11.61
N LEU A 189 -13.08 4.35 12.28
CA LEU A 189 -12.83 4.63 13.70
C LEU A 189 -11.92 5.85 13.91
N PHE A 190 -10.91 6.05 13.06
CA PHE A 190 -9.91 7.09 13.32
C PHE A 190 -10.47 8.51 13.31
N PRO A 191 -11.36 8.89 12.35
CA PRO A 191 -12.01 10.20 12.41
C PRO A 191 -12.80 10.43 13.69
N LEU A 192 -13.58 9.44 14.15
CA LEU A 192 -14.37 9.54 15.38
C LEU A 192 -13.49 9.75 16.62
N ILE A 193 -12.38 9.02 16.70
CA ILE A 193 -11.41 9.17 17.80
C ILE A 193 -10.75 10.55 17.74
N SER A 194 -10.37 11.00 16.54
CA SER A 194 -9.65 12.26 16.36
C SER A 194 -10.54 13.48 16.60
N GLU A 195 -11.77 13.49 16.09
CA GLU A 195 -12.76 14.53 16.35
C GLU A 195 -13.07 14.64 17.85
N SER A 196 -13.33 13.50 18.51
CA SER A 196 -13.54 13.48 19.96
C SER A 196 -12.34 14.08 20.73
N LEU A 197 -11.10 13.77 20.34
CA LEU A 197 -9.93 14.38 20.96
C LEU A 197 -9.82 15.88 20.66
N ILE A 198 -10.06 16.30 19.42
CA ILE A 198 -10.03 17.71 19.01
C ILE A 198 -11.03 18.52 19.83
N ASP A 199 -12.25 18.02 20.02
CA ASP A 199 -13.30 18.71 20.78
C ASP A 199 -12.96 18.87 22.26
N ASN A 200 -12.24 17.91 22.86
CA ASN A 200 -11.95 17.90 24.29
C ASN A 200 -10.62 18.59 24.66
N VAL A 201 -9.57 18.42 23.85
CA VAL A 201 -8.22 18.89 24.19
C VAL A 201 -7.60 19.83 23.14
N GLY A 202 -8.30 20.08 22.04
CA GLY A 202 -7.84 20.91 20.94
C GLY A 202 -6.87 20.19 19.99
N TRP A 203 -6.77 20.70 18.77
CA TRP A 203 -6.08 20.05 17.66
C TRP A 203 -4.58 19.84 17.87
N ARG A 204 -3.90 20.77 18.56
CA ARG A 204 -2.47 20.68 18.88
C ARG A 204 -2.21 19.51 19.84
N SER A 205 -2.95 19.48 20.94
CA SER A 205 -2.88 18.38 21.92
C SER A 205 -3.24 17.04 21.28
N THR A 206 -4.21 17.01 20.37
CA THR A 206 -4.56 15.79 19.62
C THR A 206 -3.36 15.25 18.84
N TYR A 207 -2.64 16.05 18.06
CA TYR A 207 -1.44 15.57 17.35
C TYR A 207 -0.35 15.06 18.28
N PHE A 208 -0.15 15.72 19.42
CA PHE A 208 0.77 15.26 20.46
C PHE A 208 0.37 13.88 21.00
N LEU A 209 -0.91 13.71 21.36
CA LEU A 209 -1.46 12.44 21.84
C LEU A 209 -1.43 11.34 20.78
N LEU A 210 -1.67 11.68 19.50
CA LEU A 210 -1.56 10.73 18.39
C LEU A 210 -0.12 10.22 18.24
N GLY A 211 0.89 11.08 18.40
CA GLY A 211 2.29 10.67 18.39
C GLY A 211 2.64 9.71 19.52
N LEU A 212 2.20 10.00 20.75
CA LEU A 212 2.34 9.10 21.88
C LEU A 212 1.56 7.80 21.70
N GLY A 213 0.35 7.86 21.13
CA GLY A 213 -0.49 6.71 20.84
C GLY A 213 0.15 5.76 19.83
N VAL A 214 0.78 6.29 18.78
CA VAL A 214 1.56 5.48 17.83
C VAL A 214 2.69 4.73 18.54
N TRP A 215 3.45 5.40 19.42
CA TRP A 215 4.51 4.74 20.18
C TRP A 215 3.99 3.70 21.16
N ALA A 216 2.96 4.05 21.93
CA ALA A 216 2.35 3.16 22.92
C ALA A 216 1.76 1.90 22.28
N ALA A 217 1.14 2.03 21.10
CA ALA A 217 0.58 0.89 20.37
C ALA A 217 1.68 0.03 19.71
N MET A 218 2.64 0.65 19.02
CA MET A 218 3.56 -0.09 18.16
C MET A 218 4.85 -0.57 18.85
N LEU A 219 5.48 0.24 19.71
CA LEU A 219 6.79 -0.13 20.25
C LEU A 219 6.74 -1.42 21.09
N PRO A 220 5.77 -1.64 22.00
CA PRO A 220 5.68 -2.90 22.73
C PRO A 220 5.49 -4.10 21.80
N LEU A 221 4.65 -3.95 20.76
CA LEU A 221 4.42 -5.01 19.77
C LEU A 221 5.70 -5.35 18.99
N LEU A 222 6.48 -4.34 18.60
CA LEU A 222 7.74 -4.51 17.87
C LEU A 222 8.87 -5.10 18.73
N PHE A 223 8.95 -4.72 20.01
CA PHE A 223 9.98 -5.21 20.90
C PHE A 223 9.69 -6.61 21.44
N ILE A 224 8.44 -6.93 21.73
CA ILE A 224 8.09 -8.22 22.36
C ILE A 224 7.74 -9.27 21.29
N PHE A 225 6.84 -8.96 20.37
CA PHE A 225 6.17 -9.96 19.51
C PHE A 225 6.65 -9.96 18.05
N PHE A 226 7.23 -8.89 17.53
CA PHE A 226 7.53 -8.84 16.09
C PHE A 226 8.81 -9.61 15.71
N ARG A 227 8.73 -10.51 14.73
CA ARG A 227 9.86 -11.27 14.15
C ARG A 227 9.88 -11.06 12.63
N ASN A 228 11.06 -11.00 12.01
CA ASN A 228 11.14 -10.58 10.60
C ASN A 228 10.59 -11.66 9.67
N ARG A 229 10.98 -12.91 9.92
CA ARG A 229 10.70 -14.03 9.03
C ARG A 229 10.41 -15.30 9.83
N PRO A 230 9.66 -16.26 9.26
CA PRO A 230 9.44 -17.54 9.91
C PRO A 230 10.75 -18.31 10.15
N GLU A 231 11.75 -18.17 9.26
CA GLU A 231 13.02 -18.86 9.41
C GLU A 231 13.82 -18.40 10.63
N ASP A 232 13.64 -17.15 11.07
CA ASP A 232 14.29 -16.59 12.28
C ASP A 232 13.87 -17.35 13.56
N ILE A 233 12.75 -18.06 13.53
CA ILE A 233 12.20 -18.82 14.65
C ILE A 233 12.10 -20.32 14.34
N GLY A 234 12.77 -20.80 13.29
CA GLY A 234 12.77 -22.20 12.86
C GLY A 234 11.44 -22.69 12.28
N GLN A 235 10.57 -21.77 11.83
CA GLN A 235 9.35 -22.10 11.09
C GLN A 235 9.59 -21.91 9.58
N LEU A 236 8.71 -22.50 8.77
CA LEU A 236 8.59 -22.19 7.34
C LEU A 236 7.33 -21.36 7.09
N PRO A 237 7.23 -20.64 5.96
CA PRO A 237 5.99 -19.98 5.55
C PRO A 237 4.79 -20.92 5.61
N ASP A 238 3.62 -20.38 5.96
CA ASP A 238 2.36 -21.11 6.20
C ASP A 238 2.39 -22.19 7.29
N GLY A 239 3.50 -22.34 8.02
CA GLY A 239 3.63 -23.32 9.09
C GLY A 239 3.81 -24.76 8.58
N VAL A 240 4.28 -24.93 7.35
CA VAL A 240 4.58 -26.25 6.79
C VAL A 240 5.66 -26.92 7.64
N LYS A 241 5.38 -28.11 8.16
CA LYS A 241 6.39 -28.93 8.84
C LYS A 241 7.31 -29.50 7.77
N ARG A 242 8.64 -29.45 7.98
CA ARG A 242 9.60 -30.17 7.14
C ARG A 242 9.15 -31.63 7.06
N LEU A 243 8.70 -32.08 5.89
CA LEU A 243 8.59 -33.50 5.64
C LEU A 243 10.03 -34.05 5.68
N PRO A 244 10.31 -35.13 6.41
CA PRO A 244 11.61 -35.78 6.30
C PRO A 244 11.80 -36.18 4.84
N VAL A 245 12.84 -35.64 4.21
CA VAL A 245 13.25 -36.07 2.87
C VAL A 245 13.78 -37.47 3.04
N ASP A 246 13.06 -38.46 2.49
CA ASP A 246 13.53 -39.83 2.44
C ASP A 246 14.78 -39.87 1.53
N PRO A 247 15.96 -40.28 2.01
CA PRO A 247 17.17 -40.34 1.19
C PRO A 247 17.03 -41.26 -0.04
N ASN A 248 16.01 -42.13 -0.07
CA ASN A 248 15.71 -43.05 -1.15
C ASN A 248 14.53 -42.63 -2.05
N SER A 249 13.92 -41.48 -1.83
CA SER A 249 13.00 -40.94 -2.83
C SER A 249 13.85 -40.47 -4.01
N GLU A 250 13.81 -41.23 -5.12
CA GLU A 250 14.22 -40.71 -6.43
C GLU A 250 13.66 -39.30 -6.57
N ILE A 251 14.52 -38.36 -6.95
CA ILE A 251 14.09 -37.05 -7.43
C ILE A 251 13.31 -37.35 -8.71
N GLN A 252 12.03 -37.73 -8.58
CA GLN A 252 11.07 -37.48 -9.64
C GLN A 252 11.23 -36.01 -9.93
N GLU A 253 11.53 -35.67 -11.18
CA GLU A 253 11.42 -34.31 -11.68
C GLU A 253 10.05 -33.80 -11.23
N GLU A 254 10.01 -33.13 -10.08
CA GLU A 254 8.81 -32.51 -9.55
C GLU A 254 8.33 -31.64 -10.70
N GLU A 255 7.12 -31.94 -11.20
CA GLU A 255 6.41 -31.05 -12.08
C GLU A 255 6.59 -29.65 -11.53
N ILE A 256 7.37 -28.84 -12.25
CA ILE A 256 7.72 -27.49 -11.88
C ILE A 256 6.42 -26.84 -11.40
N PRO A 257 6.33 -26.37 -10.13
CA PRO A 257 5.07 -25.92 -9.57
C PRO A 257 4.42 -24.93 -10.54
N ALA A 258 3.11 -25.06 -10.80
CA ALA A 258 2.43 -24.28 -11.84
C ALA A 258 2.67 -22.75 -11.75
N ASP A 259 3.06 -22.27 -10.56
CA ASP A 259 3.53 -20.92 -10.25
C ASP A 259 4.77 -20.45 -11.05
N LEU A 260 5.61 -21.36 -11.54
CA LEU A 260 6.79 -21.06 -12.36
C LEU A 260 6.47 -20.87 -13.86
N HIS A 261 5.25 -21.20 -14.30
CA HIS A 261 4.76 -20.86 -15.64
C HIS A 261 4.25 -19.42 -15.76
N LEU A 262 4.20 -18.67 -14.64
CA LEU A 262 3.91 -17.24 -14.69
C LEU A 262 5.13 -16.49 -15.22
N PRO A 263 4.93 -15.51 -16.14
CA PRO A 263 6.00 -14.64 -16.59
C PRO A 263 6.73 -13.98 -15.43
N GLN A 264 8.05 -14.19 -15.29
CA GLN A 264 8.86 -13.52 -14.28
C GLN A 264 9.47 -12.25 -14.87
N PHE A 265 8.72 -11.15 -14.82
CA PHE A 265 9.20 -9.86 -15.34
C PHE A 265 10.14 -9.19 -14.33
N THR A 266 11.24 -8.66 -14.82
CA THR A 266 12.05 -7.66 -14.10
C THR A 266 11.36 -6.29 -14.10
N LEU A 267 11.81 -5.37 -13.23
CA LEU A 267 11.28 -4.01 -13.21
C LEU A 267 11.46 -3.30 -14.57
N GLY A 268 12.62 -3.49 -15.21
CA GLY A 268 12.90 -2.89 -16.52
C GLY A 268 11.94 -3.38 -17.60
N GLU A 269 11.66 -4.68 -17.64
CA GLU A 269 10.72 -5.25 -18.60
C GLU A 269 9.27 -4.85 -18.28
N ALA A 270 8.90 -4.81 -17.00
CA ALA A 270 7.57 -4.38 -16.57
C ALA A 270 7.26 -2.94 -17.03
N LEU A 271 8.23 -2.02 -16.90
CA LEU A 271 8.11 -0.62 -17.32
C LEU A 271 7.88 -0.43 -18.83
N LEU A 272 8.29 -1.41 -19.65
CA LEU A 272 8.07 -1.40 -21.10
C LEU A 272 6.67 -1.89 -21.50
N THR A 273 5.90 -2.43 -20.55
CA THR A 273 4.58 -2.98 -20.83
C THR A 273 3.48 -1.93 -20.70
N ARG A 274 2.47 -2.00 -21.59
CA ARG A 274 1.28 -1.11 -21.53
C ARG A 274 0.46 -1.35 -20.26
N SER A 275 0.35 -2.61 -19.84
CA SER A 275 -0.44 -3.03 -18.68
C SER A 275 0.09 -2.43 -17.37
N TYR A 276 1.42 -2.26 -17.26
CA TYR A 276 2.03 -1.57 -16.12
C TYR A 276 1.53 -0.13 -16.01
N TRP A 277 1.62 0.63 -17.11
CA TRP A 277 1.19 2.03 -17.11
C TRP A 277 -0.32 2.19 -16.88
N ILE A 278 -1.16 1.32 -17.45
CA ILE A 278 -2.61 1.34 -17.18
C ILE A 278 -2.89 1.12 -15.69
N LEU A 279 -2.25 0.13 -15.06
CA LEU A 279 -2.39 -0.17 -13.63
C LEU A 279 -1.93 1.00 -12.75
N VAL A 280 -0.73 1.53 -13.03
CA VAL A 280 -0.17 2.66 -12.28
C VAL A 280 -1.04 3.90 -12.44
N THR A 281 -1.44 4.26 -13.65
CA THR A 281 -2.26 5.46 -13.89
C THR A 281 -3.65 5.31 -13.26
N LEU A 282 -4.27 4.11 -13.29
CA LEU A 282 -5.52 3.85 -12.59
C LEU A 282 -5.38 4.08 -11.07
N MET A 283 -4.40 3.44 -10.44
CA MET A 283 -4.17 3.54 -9.00
C MET A 283 -3.74 4.94 -8.58
N SER A 284 -2.90 5.61 -9.37
CA SER A 284 -2.44 6.97 -9.08
C SER A 284 -3.56 7.99 -9.26
N SER A 285 -4.40 7.85 -10.29
CA SER A 285 -5.58 8.72 -10.50
C SER A 285 -6.63 8.49 -9.42
N TRP A 286 -6.84 7.23 -9.00
CA TRP A 286 -7.66 6.93 -7.84
C TRP A 286 -7.13 7.61 -6.58
N ALA A 287 -5.83 7.48 -6.28
CA ALA A 287 -5.26 8.09 -5.09
C ALA A 287 -5.32 9.63 -5.13
N MET A 288 -5.10 10.24 -6.30
CA MET A 288 -5.26 11.68 -6.54
C MET A 288 -6.69 12.15 -6.26
N ILE A 289 -7.67 11.52 -6.90
CA ILE A 289 -9.07 11.96 -6.82
C ILE A 289 -9.64 11.65 -5.44
N ALA A 290 -9.40 10.46 -4.90
CA ALA A 290 -9.79 10.10 -3.54
C ALA A 290 -9.23 11.10 -2.52
N THR A 291 -7.94 11.47 -2.66
CA THR A 291 -7.32 12.44 -1.78
C THR A 291 -7.95 13.82 -1.94
N ALA A 292 -8.23 14.27 -3.15
CA ALA A 292 -8.91 15.54 -3.40
C ALA A 292 -10.27 15.61 -2.68
N LEU A 293 -11.12 14.60 -2.90
CA LEU A 293 -12.48 14.54 -2.37
C LEU A 293 -12.49 14.46 -0.84
N THR A 294 -11.57 13.71 -0.24
CA THR A 294 -11.45 13.59 1.22
C THR A 294 -10.85 14.85 1.84
N PHE A 295 -9.81 15.43 1.23
CA PHE A 295 -9.08 16.57 1.81
C PHE A 295 -9.92 17.85 1.86
N VAL A 296 -10.75 18.08 0.83
CA VAL A 296 -11.64 19.25 0.71
C VAL A 296 -13.05 18.96 1.23
N MET A 297 -13.32 17.74 1.71
CA MET A 297 -14.66 17.25 2.06
C MET A 297 -15.48 18.23 2.90
N VAL A 298 -14.94 18.67 4.05
CA VAL A 298 -15.67 19.53 4.99
C VAL A 298 -15.98 20.88 4.34
N SER A 299 -15.01 21.51 3.67
CA SER A 299 -15.20 22.78 2.96
C SER A 299 -16.21 22.65 1.82
N PHE A 300 -16.21 21.52 1.11
CA PHE A 300 -17.19 21.24 0.06
C PHE A 300 -18.61 21.14 0.65
N LEU A 301 -18.80 20.38 1.73
CA LEU A 301 -20.10 20.25 2.40
C LEU A 301 -20.61 21.60 2.92
N GLN A 302 -19.74 22.40 3.55
CA GLN A 302 -20.07 23.75 4.02
C GLN A 302 -20.48 24.67 2.88
N SER A 303 -19.81 24.60 1.72
CA SER A 303 -20.19 25.39 0.53
C SER A 303 -21.58 25.04 -0.02
N ARG A 304 -22.13 23.89 0.37
CA ARG A 304 -23.48 23.42 0.01
C ARG A 304 -24.50 23.64 1.14
N GLY A 305 -24.14 24.35 2.21
CA GLY A 305 -25.01 24.61 3.35
C GLY A 305 -25.19 23.42 4.30
N LEU A 306 -24.33 22.40 4.19
CA LEU A 306 -24.33 21.23 5.08
C LEU A 306 -23.38 21.45 6.27
N THR A 307 -23.67 20.80 7.39
CA THR A 307 -22.86 20.90 8.61
C THR A 307 -21.71 19.90 8.59
N ALA A 308 -20.62 20.20 9.32
CA ALA A 308 -19.46 19.32 9.43
C ALA A 308 -19.83 17.96 10.09
N GLU A 309 -20.83 17.94 10.96
CA GLU A 309 -21.37 16.74 11.64
C GLU A 309 -21.91 15.67 10.67
N GLN A 310 -22.15 16.03 9.41
CA GLN A 310 -22.64 15.10 8.39
C GLN A 310 -21.50 14.40 7.63
N ALA A 311 -20.27 14.90 7.72
CA ALA A 311 -19.11 14.31 7.05
C ALA A 311 -18.79 12.87 7.50
N PRO A 312 -18.91 12.50 8.80
CA PRO A 312 -18.64 11.13 9.26
C PRO A 312 -19.48 10.04 8.59
N VAL A 313 -20.70 10.37 8.15
CA VAL A 313 -21.58 9.42 7.41
C VAL A 313 -20.89 8.91 6.14
N ILE A 314 -20.13 9.77 5.46
CA ILE A 314 -19.40 9.41 4.24
C ILE A 314 -18.36 8.35 4.56
N PHE A 315 -17.55 8.58 5.59
CA PHE A 315 -16.49 7.64 5.99
C PHE A 315 -17.07 6.30 6.43
N LEU A 316 -18.16 6.30 7.20
CA LEU A 316 -18.83 5.09 7.65
C LEU A 316 -19.39 4.27 6.48
N CYS A 317 -20.17 4.90 5.58
CA CYS A 317 -20.72 4.23 4.40
C CYS A 317 -19.63 3.72 3.46
N THR A 318 -18.55 4.50 3.29
CA THR A 318 -17.38 4.10 2.50
C THR A 318 -16.69 2.89 3.12
N ALA A 319 -16.45 2.88 4.43
CA ALA A 319 -15.79 1.79 5.13
C ALA A 319 -16.58 0.48 5.02
N LEU A 320 -17.90 0.52 5.26
CA LEU A 320 -18.77 -0.65 5.19
C LEU A 320 -18.78 -1.28 3.80
N THR A 321 -19.03 -0.48 2.77
CA THR A 321 -19.08 -0.98 1.38
C THR A 321 -17.70 -1.36 0.86
N MET A 322 -16.64 -0.63 1.22
CA MET A 322 -15.26 -1.00 0.89
C MET A 322 -14.92 -2.38 1.45
N ALA A 323 -15.23 -2.67 2.72
CA ALA A 323 -14.93 -3.97 3.31
C ALA A 323 -15.63 -5.12 2.57
N ILE A 324 -16.93 -4.96 2.30
CA ILE A 324 -17.75 -5.96 1.59
C ILE A 324 -17.23 -6.16 0.16
N CYS A 325 -17.05 -5.07 -0.59
CA CYS A 325 -16.65 -5.11 -1.99
C CYS A 325 -15.19 -5.50 -2.19
N GLN A 326 -14.29 -5.31 -1.22
CA GLN A 326 -12.93 -5.87 -1.29
C GLN A 326 -12.95 -7.39 -1.15
N PHE A 327 -13.77 -7.92 -0.24
CA PHE A 327 -13.90 -9.38 -0.09
C PHE A 327 -14.52 -9.99 -1.35
N VAL A 328 -15.65 -9.46 -1.80
CA VAL A 328 -16.34 -9.91 -3.03
C VAL A 328 -15.47 -9.70 -4.26
N GLY A 329 -14.77 -8.56 -4.34
CA GLY A 329 -13.88 -8.24 -5.46
C GLY A 329 -12.67 -9.16 -5.55
N GLY A 330 -12.13 -9.61 -4.41
CA GLY A 330 -11.07 -10.62 -4.35
C GLY A 330 -11.55 -11.96 -4.93
N TRP A 331 -12.71 -12.44 -4.49
CA TRP A 331 -13.34 -13.64 -5.05
C TRP A 331 -13.64 -13.49 -6.55
N LEU A 332 -14.17 -12.34 -6.96
CA LEU A 332 -14.50 -12.07 -8.36
C LEU A 332 -13.25 -11.97 -9.24
N ALA A 333 -12.11 -11.55 -8.69
CA ALA A 333 -10.83 -11.54 -9.41
C ALA A 333 -10.35 -12.94 -9.79
N ASP A 334 -10.79 -13.99 -9.08
CA ASP A 334 -10.45 -15.38 -9.39
C ASP A 334 -11.33 -15.95 -10.53
N HIS A 335 -12.56 -15.46 -10.67
CA HIS A 335 -13.55 -15.99 -11.61
C HIS A 335 -13.79 -15.13 -12.85
N VAL A 336 -13.47 -13.83 -12.80
CA VAL A 336 -13.65 -12.87 -13.88
C VAL A 336 -12.29 -12.40 -14.38
N ARG A 337 -12.17 -12.18 -15.69
CA ARG A 337 -10.95 -11.62 -16.28
C ARG A 337 -10.67 -10.24 -15.67
N LEU A 338 -9.44 -10.05 -15.16
CA LEU A 338 -9.07 -8.88 -14.36
C LEU A 338 -9.33 -7.53 -15.04
N HIS A 339 -9.15 -7.43 -16.37
CA HIS A 339 -9.41 -6.19 -17.10
C HIS A 339 -10.87 -5.72 -17.02
N TRP A 340 -11.84 -6.65 -17.02
CA TRP A 340 -13.26 -6.29 -16.86
C TRP A 340 -13.54 -5.80 -15.45
N LEU A 341 -12.96 -6.45 -14.44
CA LEU A 341 -13.10 -6.05 -13.04
C LEU A 341 -12.50 -4.65 -12.79
N MET A 342 -11.36 -4.35 -13.39
CA MET A 342 -10.74 -3.02 -13.33
C MET A 342 -11.55 -1.97 -14.08
N ALA A 343 -12.07 -2.29 -15.27
CA ALA A 343 -12.88 -1.38 -16.07
C ALA A 343 -14.20 -1.03 -15.38
N THR A 344 -14.89 -2.00 -14.77
CA THR A 344 -16.12 -1.76 -14.00
C THR A 344 -15.82 -0.96 -12.73
N GLY A 345 -14.72 -1.24 -12.04
CA GLY A 345 -14.25 -0.46 -10.89
C GLY A 345 -13.97 1.01 -11.28
N ALA A 346 -13.28 1.25 -12.38
CA ALA A 346 -13.01 2.60 -12.89
C ALA A 346 -14.29 3.36 -13.30
N ALA A 347 -15.24 2.68 -13.95
CA ALA A 347 -16.54 3.27 -14.29
C ALA A 347 -17.36 3.61 -13.03
N ALA A 348 -17.35 2.74 -12.01
CA ALA A 348 -17.99 3.00 -10.73
C ALA A 348 -17.32 4.18 -9.98
N LEU A 349 -15.99 4.34 -10.11
CA LEU A 349 -15.28 5.50 -9.57
C LEU A 349 -15.72 6.79 -10.30
N ALA A 350 -15.90 6.77 -11.62
CA ALA A 350 -16.44 7.92 -12.36
C ALA A 350 -17.85 8.30 -11.86
N LEU A 351 -18.71 7.30 -11.64
CA LEU A 351 -20.05 7.50 -11.08
C LEU A 351 -19.99 8.08 -9.66
N SER A 352 -19.06 7.63 -8.82
CA SER A 352 -18.90 8.16 -7.47
C SER A 352 -18.57 9.66 -7.45
N VAL A 353 -17.76 10.14 -8.40
CA VAL A 353 -17.43 11.57 -8.53
C VAL A 353 -18.67 12.38 -8.95
N ILE A 354 -19.51 11.81 -9.82
CA ILE A 354 -20.80 12.43 -10.19
C ILE A 354 -21.70 12.53 -8.95
N CYS A 355 -21.81 11.45 -8.16
CA CYS A 355 -22.57 11.46 -6.91
C CYS A 355 -22.03 12.52 -5.92
N TYR A 356 -20.71 12.70 -5.83
CA TYR A 356 -20.10 13.73 -4.99
C TYR A 356 -20.55 15.14 -5.38
N GLY A 357 -20.61 15.45 -6.68
CA GLY A 357 -21.07 16.74 -7.19
C GLY A 357 -22.55 17.05 -6.90
N GLN A 358 -23.34 16.02 -6.60
CA GLN A 358 -24.79 16.08 -6.34
C GLN A 358 -25.12 16.00 -4.84
N ILE A 359 -24.14 16.18 -3.95
CA ILE A 359 -24.40 16.20 -2.51
C ILE A 359 -25.13 17.51 -2.14
N HIS A 360 -26.39 17.38 -1.77
CA HIS A 360 -27.26 18.45 -1.28
C HIS A 360 -27.93 18.11 0.07
N SER A 361 -27.71 16.90 0.59
CA SER A 361 -28.31 16.40 1.83
C SER A 361 -27.47 15.27 2.43
N VAL A 362 -27.80 14.87 3.67
CA VAL A 362 -27.19 13.72 4.34
C VAL A 362 -27.37 12.42 3.54
N TYR A 363 -28.50 12.26 2.86
CA TYR A 363 -28.72 11.11 1.97
C TYR A 363 -27.75 11.11 0.80
N GLY A 364 -27.42 12.30 0.25
CA GLY A 364 -26.38 12.45 -0.77
C GLY A 364 -25.00 12.01 -0.27
N CYS A 365 -24.65 12.38 0.98
CA CYS A 365 -23.42 11.92 1.64
C CYS A 365 -23.37 10.38 1.75
N ALA A 366 -24.45 9.76 2.20
CA ALA A 366 -24.54 8.31 2.31
C ALA A 366 -24.43 7.62 0.94
N ILE A 367 -25.17 8.08 -0.07
CA ILE A 367 -25.12 7.53 -1.44
C ILE A 367 -23.70 7.64 -2.01
N PHE A 368 -23.06 8.81 -1.87
CA PHE A 368 -21.67 8.97 -2.30
C PHE A 368 -20.75 7.97 -1.60
N GLY A 369 -20.82 7.86 -0.27
CA GLY A 369 -19.97 6.94 0.50
C GLY A 369 -20.18 5.48 0.08
N LEU A 370 -21.43 5.05 -0.12
CA LEU A 370 -21.75 3.69 -0.57
C LEU A 370 -21.16 3.39 -1.96
N VAL A 371 -21.35 4.30 -2.92
CA VAL A 371 -20.86 4.12 -4.29
C VAL A 371 -19.34 4.20 -4.33
N PHE A 372 -18.74 5.14 -3.62
CA PHE A 372 -17.28 5.34 -3.57
C PHE A 372 -16.57 4.14 -2.92
N GLY A 373 -17.05 3.66 -1.78
CA GLY A 373 -16.48 2.49 -1.11
C GLY A 373 -16.61 1.21 -1.94
N ALA A 374 -17.77 0.98 -2.57
CA ALA A 374 -17.96 -0.15 -3.47
C ALA A 374 -17.03 -0.09 -4.68
N ALA A 375 -16.96 1.06 -5.35
CA ALA A 375 -16.11 1.29 -6.51
C ALA A 375 -14.62 1.09 -6.18
N GLN A 376 -14.17 1.65 -5.05
CA GLN A 376 -12.82 1.49 -4.53
C GLN A 376 -12.51 0.02 -4.22
N GLY A 377 -13.42 -0.69 -3.54
CA GLY A 377 -13.21 -2.09 -3.18
C GLY A 377 -13.01 -3.00 -4.41
N ILE A 378 -13.83 -2.81 -5.44
CA ILE A 378 -13.72 -3.55 -6.70
C ILE A 378 -12.42 -3.21 -7.44
N ALA A 379 -12.14 -1.91 -7.62
CA ALA A 379 -10.96 -1.45 -8.36
C ALA A 379 -9.64 -1.90 -7.72
N VAL A 380 -9.52 -1.79 -6.39
CA VAL A 380 -8.32 -2.19 -5.64
C VAL A 380 -8.13 -3.70 -5.66
N SER A 381 -9.20 -4.49 -5.56
CA SER A 381 -9.10 -5.96 -5.60
C SER A 381 -8.61 -6.47 -6.96
N GLY A 382 -9.11 -5.89 -8.05
CA GLY A 382 -8.64 -6.21 -9.40
C GLY A 382 -7.19 -5.81 -9.62
N ALA A 383 -6.83 -4.58 -9.24
CA ALA A 383 -5.47 -4.06 -9.45
C ALA A 383 -4.42 -4.76 -8.57
N SER A 384 -4.75 -5.07 -7.30
CA SER A 384 -3.82 -5.76 -6.39
C SER A 384 -3.49 -7.18 -6.85
N SER A 385 -4.47 -7.88 -7.42
CA SER A 385 -4.33 -9.22 -8.01
C SER A 385 -3.57 -9.20 -9.34
N ALA A 386 -3.71 -8.13 -10.13
CA ALA A 386 -3.05 -7.99 -11.42
C ALA A 386 -1.53 -8.02 -11.33
N TRP A 387 -0.94 -7.42 -10.30
CA TRP A 387 0.52 -7.33 -10.16
C TRP A 387 1.20 -8.70 -10.17
N ALA A 388 0.71 -9.64 -9.36
CA ALA A 388 1.31 -10.97 -9.27
C ALA A 388 1.00 -11.83 -10.52
N ARG A 389 -0.19 -11.68 -11.10
CA ARG A 389 -0.63 -12.48 -12.26
C ARG A 389 -0.02 -12.04 -13.58
N TYR A 390 0.27 -10.74 -13.73
CA TYR A 390 0.79 -10.19 -14.99
C TYR A 390 2.32 -10.14 -15.01
N PHE A 391 2.96 -9.91 -13.86
CA PHE A 391 4.41 -9.69 -13.79
C PHE A 391 5.18 -10.77 -13.03
N GLY A 392 4.47 -11.75 -12.45
CA GLY A 392 5.06 -12.80 -11.65
C GLY A 392 5.43 -12.35 -10.23
N ARG A 393 5.94 -13.29 -9.44
CA ARG A 393 6.20 -13.09 -8.00
C ARG A 393 7.66 -12.71 -7.68
N ALA A 394 8.62 -13.10 -8.52
CA ALA A 394 10.06 -12.99 -8.23
C ALA A 394 10.57 -11.56 -8.00
N HIS A 395 10.08 -10.58 -8.76
CA HIS A 395 10.47 -9.17 -8.63
C HIS A 395 9.30 -8.27 -8.21
N LEU A 396 8.23 -8.86 -7.68
CA LEU A 396 6.99 -8.19 -7.34
C LEU A 396 7.18 -7.04 -6.35
N GLY A 397 8.10 -7.18 -5.39
CA GLY A 397 8.42 -6.14 -4.41
C GLY A 397 8.97 -4.85 -5.06
N LYS A 398 9.90 -4.98 -6.01
CA LYS A 398 10.46 -3.82 -6.76
C LYS A 398 9.40 -3.16 -7.63
N ILE A 399 8.57 -3.96 -8.31
CA ILE A 399 7.47 -3.47 -9.15
C ILE A 399 6.43 -2.73 -8.31
N LYS A 400 5.93 -3.35 -7.23
CA LYS A 400 4.98 -2.71 -6.30
C LYS A 400 5.58 -1.45 -5.67
N GLY A 401 6.85 -1.46 -5.26
CA GLY A 401 7.53 -0.29 -4.70
C GLY A 401 7.59 0.90 -5.67
N SER A 402 7.90 0.66 -6.94
CA SER A 402 7.87 1.71 -7.98
C SER A 402 6.46 2.27 -8.18
N SER A 403 5.45 1.39 -8.21
CA SER A 403 4.05 1.82 -8.34
C SER A 403 3.58 2.64 -7.13
N MET A 404 3.96 2.24 -5.91
CA MET A 404 3.61 2.95 -4.68
C MET A 404 4.16 4.37 -4.69
N THR A 405 5.42 4.55 -5.12
CA THR A 405 6.03 5.88 -5.24
C THR A 405 5.20 6.81 -6.15
N MET A 406 4.78 6.31 -7.31
CA MET A 406 3.92 7.08 -8.23
C MET A 406 2.51 7.32 -7.69
N ILE A 407 1.94 6.34 -6.98
CA ILE A 407 0.62 6.48 -6.33
C ILE A 407 0.66 7.58 -5.27
N VAL A 408 1.71 7.61 -4.43
CA VAL A 408 1.85 8.65 -3.40
C VAL A 408 2.14 10.01 -4.02
N ALA A 409 3.03 10.09 -5.01
CA ALA A 409 3.29 11.34 -5.71
C ALA A 409 2.03 11.89 -6.39
N GLY A 410 1.26 11.01 -7.05
CA GLY A 410 0.00 11.36 -7.70
C GLY A 410 -1.09 11.81 -6.73
N SER A 411 -1.14 11.23 -5.53
CA SER A 411 -2.16 11.58 -4.53
C SER A 411 -2.12 13.07 -4.12
N ALA A 412 -0.93 13.66 -4.16
CA ALA A 412 -0.65 15.02 -3.73
C ALA A 412 -1.33 16.13 -4.56
N ALA A 413 -1.48 15.91 -5.87
CA ALA A 413 -1.94 16.95 -6.80
C ALA A 413 -3.45 17.23 -6.68
N GLY A 414 -4.22 16.24 -6.22
CA GLY A 414 -5.68 16.29 -6.22
C GLY A 414 -6.28 17.46 -5.43
N PRO A 415 -5.98 17.61 -4.12
CA PRO A 415 -6.52 18.70 -3.32
C PRO A 415 -6.17 20.09 -3.85
N TYR A 416 -4.95 20.25 -4.36
CA TYR A 416 -4.51 21.52 -4.95
C TYR A 416 -5.32 21.86 -6.21
N LEU A 417 -5.52 20.90 -7.13
CA LEU A 417 -6.37 21.09 -8.31
C LEU A 417 -7.80 21.49 -7.94
N LEU A 418 -8.38 20.84 -6.93
CA LEU A 418 -9.75 21.07 -6.50
C LEU A 418 -9.93 22.46 -5.85
N ASN A 419 -8.98 22.87 -4.99
CA ASN A 419 -8.98 24.21 -4.40
C ASN A 419 -8.64 25.31 -5.39
N LEU A 420 -7.78 25.05 -6.38
CA LEU A 420 -7.54 25.94 -7.51
C LEU A 420 -8.84 26.16 -8.30
N GLY A 421 -9.56 25.07 -8.57
CA GLY A 421 -10.86 25.13 -9.24
C GLY A 421 -11.86 26.03 -8.51
N ALA A 422 -11.96 25.87 -7.19
CA ALA A 422 -12.81 26.72 -6.36
C ALA A 422 -12.40 28.20 -6.39
N ALA A 423 -11.10 28.49 -6.34
CA ALA A 423 -10.57 29.85 -6.33
C ALA A 423 -10.79 30.60 -7.66
N TYR A 424 -10.59 29.94 -8.81
CA TYR A 424 -10.66 30.58 -10.12
C TYR A 424 -12.05 30.51 -10.79
N PHE A 425 -12.79 29.41 -10.59
CA PHE A 425 -14.10 29.21 -11.23
C PHE A 425 -15.28 29.44 -10.28
N GLY A 426 -15.02 29.81 -9.02
CA GLY A 426 -16.06 30.04 -8.01
C GLY A 426 -16.78 28.76 -7.55
N GLY A 427 -16.23 27.57 -7.86
CA GLY A 427 -16.82 26.31 -7.47
C GLY A 427 -16.00 25.09 -7.89
N TYR A 428 -16.39 23.93 -7.38
CA TYR A 428 -15.67 22.66 -7.58
C TYR A 428 -16.07 21.92 -8.88
N GLY A 429 -17.16 22.33 -9.52
CA GLY A 429 -17.79 21.63 -10.65
C GLY A 429 -16.85 21.30 -11.82
N PRO A 430 -16.10 22.26 -12.38
CA PRO A 430 -15.21 22.00 -13.52
C PRO A 430 -14.16 20.92 -13.24
N VAL A 431 -13.58 20.92 -12.04
CA VAL A 431 -12.56 19.93 -11.63
C VAL A 431 -13.18 18.56 -11.36
N LEU A 432 -14.40 18.51 -10.80
CA LEU A 432 -15.13 17.25 -10.65
C LEU A 432 -15.43 16.61 -12.01
N TRP A 433 -15.83 17.38 -13.02
CA TRP A 433 -16.02 16.87 -14.38
C TRP A 433 -14.71 16.37 -15.01
N LEU A 434 -13.59 17.06 -14.77
CA LEU A 434 -12.27 16.59 -15.19
C LEU A 434 -11.94 15.23 -14.54
N PHE A 435 -12.19 15.07 -13.24
CA PHE A 435 -11.99 13.81 -12.52
C PHE A 435 -12.87 12.68 -13.05
N THR A 436 -14.14 12.96 -13.34
CA THR A 436 -15.05 12.00 -14.00
C THR A 436 -14.52 11.59 -15.37
N ALA A 437 -14.05 12.54 -16.19
CA ALA A 437 -13.49 12.25 -17.50
C ALA A 437 -12.23 11.37 -17.43
N ILE A 438 -11.34 11.62 -16.45
CA ILE A 438 -10.16 10.79 -16.20
C ILE A 438 -10.55 9.34 -15.90
N PHE A 439 -11.51 9.11 -14.98
CA PHE A 439 -11.95 7.75 -14.66
C PHE A 439 -12.69 7.08 -15.81
N ALA A 440 -13.50 7.82 -16.58
CA ALA A 440 -14.18 7.28 -17.76
C ALA A 440 -13.17 6.84 -18.84
N ALA A 441 -12.14 7.65 -19.12
CA ALA A 441 -11.06 7.29 -20.03
C ALA A 441 -10.28 6.06 -19.53
N LEU A 442 -10.02 5.98 -18.22
CA LEU A 442 -9.35 4.83 -17.61
C LEU A 442 -10.20 3.56 -17.65
N ALA A 443 -11.53 3.66 -17.54
CA ALA A 443 -12.42 2.50 -17.71
C ALA A 443 -12.26 1.87 -19.09
N VAL A 444 -12.16 2.70 -20.14
CA VAL A 444 -11.88 2.23 -21.51
C VAL A 444 -10.46 1.68 -21.61
N ALA A 445 -9.45 2.38 -21.07
CA ALA A 445 -8.06 1.92 -21.10
C ALA A 445 -7.88 0.56 -20.40
N CYS A 446 -8.59 0.33 -19.29
CA CYS A 446 -8.54 -0.93 -18.54
C CYS A 446 -9.00 -2.12 -19.37
N MET A 447 -9.89 -1.94 -20.35
CA MET A 447 -10.29 -3.03 -21.26
C MET A 447 -9.12 -3.58 -22.08
N PHE A 448 -8.09 -2.77 -22.31
CA PHE A 448 -6.87 -3.17 -23.02
C PHE A 448 -5.75 -3.70 -22.07
N CYS A 449 -6.01 -3.76 -20.76
CA CYS A 449 -5.07 -4.26 -19.76
C CYS A 449 -4.99 -5.80 -19.78
N THR A 450 -4.42 -6.33 -20.85
CA THR A 450 -4.22 -7.77 -21.07
C THR A 450 -2.88 -8.22 -20.48
N PRO A 451 -2.73 -9.50 -20.08
CA PRO A 451 -1.47 -10.00 -19.56
C PRO A 451 -0.35 -9.80 -20.61
N PRO A 452 0.79 -9.20 -20.22
CA PRO A 452 1.89 -8.96 -21.14
C PRO A 452 2.45 -10.30 -21.64
N ARG A 453 2.64 -10.42 -22.96
CA ARG A 453 3.19 -11.63 -23.59
C ARG A 453 4.67 -11.73 -23.30
N VAL A 454 5.14 -12.89 -22.85
CA VAL A 454 6.57 -13.19 -22.68
C VAL A 454 7.20 -13.27 -24.05
N HIS A 455 8.14 -12.38 -24.34
CA HIS A 455 9.01 -12.55 -25.50
C HIS A 455 10.17 -13.43 -25.05
N TYR A 456 10.04 -14.75 -25.21
CA TYR A 456 11.23 -15.60 -25.13
C TYR A 456 12.15 -15.20 -26.29
N PRO A 457 13.37 -14.70 -26.06
CA PRO A 457 14.34 -14.62 -27.14
C PRO A 457 14.52 -16.06 -27.65
N GLN A 458 14.09 -16.32 -28.89
CA GLN A 458 14.33 -17.62 -29.49
C GLN A 458 15.84 -17.87 -29.47
N PRO A 459 16.30 -19.06 -29.02
CA PRO A 459 17.69 -19.39 -29.19
C PRO A 459 17.99 -19.24 -30.68
N LYS A 460 18.94 -18.36 -31.02
CA LYS A 460 19.49 -18.31 -32.37
C LYS A 460 20.14 -19.68 -32.58
N PHE A 461 19.49 -20.53 -33.36
CA PHE A 461 20.02 -21.81 -33.80
C PHE A 461 21.30 -21.63 -34.61
#